data_AF-A0A3L7LU10-F1
#
_entry.id   AF-A0A3L7LU10-F1
#
_cell.length_a   1.000
_cell.length_b   1.000
_cell.length_c   1.000
_cell.angle_alpha   90.00
_cell.angle_beta   90.00
_cell.angle_gamma   90.00
#
_symmetry.space_group_name_H-M   'P 1'
#
loop_
_entity.id
_entity.type
_entity.pdbx_description
1 polymer ?
#
loop_
_entity_poly.entity_id
_entity_poly.type
_entity_poly.pdbx_seq_one_letter_code
_entity_poly.pdbx_strand_id
1 'polypeptide(L)' 'MSDSTENKSFAFNVNYPRDLIGYAGKPPHAGWPQQARIAVQFILNYEEGAESHVLHGD' A
#
# COMPACT_ATOMS: atom_id res chain seq x y z
N MET A 1 4.84 28.19 -14.25
CA MET A 1 4.15 27.04 -14.87
C MET A 1 4.04 25.95 -13.82
N SER A 2 3.02 26.08 -12.95
CA SER A 2 2.72 25.14 -11.87
C SER A 2 1.86 24.03 -12.44
N ASP A 3 2.49 22.94 -12.89
CA ASP A 3 1.75 21.74 -13.27
C ASP A 3 1.40 20.96 -12.00
N SER A 4 0.38 21.46 -11.30
CA SER A 4 -0.31 20.74 -10.25
C SER A 4 -1.12 19.64 -10.91
N THR A 5 -0.60 18.41 -10.87
CA THR A 5 -1.26 17.19 -11.32
C THR A 5 -2.61 17.05 -10.60
N GLU A 6 -3.65 17.67 -11.15
CA GLU A 6 -5.03 17.54 -10.71
C GLU A 6 -5.44 16.09 -10.94
N ASN A 7 -5.91 15.41 -9.89
CA ASN A 7 -6.52 14.09 -9.98
C ASN A 7 -7.77 14.18 -10.87
N LYS A 8 -7.60 14.04 -12.18
CA LYS A 8 -8.71 14.02 -13.15
C LYS A 8 -9.54 12.76 -12.91
N SER A 9 -10.69 12.94 -12.27
CA SER A 9 -11.74 11.94 -12.19
C SER A 9 -12.40 11.80 -13.57
N PHE A 10 -12.02 10.76 -14.31
CA PHE A 10 -12.72 10.40 -15.54
C PHE A 10 -13.98 9.61 -15.19
N ALA A 11 -15.04 9.76 -16.01
CA ALA A 11 -16.35 9.14 -15.81
C ALA A 11 -16.31 7.62 -15.51
N PHE A 12 -15.30 6.90 -16.02
CA PHE A 12 -15.12 5.46 -15.78
C PHE A 12 -14.60 5.09 -14.38
N ASN A 13 -14.03 6.05 -13.64
CA ASN A 13 -13.45 5.85 -12.30
C ASN A 13 -14.22 6.56 -11.17
N VAL A 14 -15.33 7.26 -11.49
CA VAL A 14 -16.07 8.11 -10.52
C VAL A 14 -16.55 7.34 -9.28
N ASN A 15 -16.72 6.01 -9.39
CA ASN A 15 -17.10 5.14 -8.27
C ASN A 15 -16.16 3.94 -8.10
N TYR A 16 -14.94 3.99 -8.64
CA TYR A 16 -14.02 2.86 -8.50
C TYR A 16 -13.31 2.94 -7.14
N PRO A 17 -13.47 1.95 -6.24
CA PRO A 17 -13.04 2.06 -4.84
C PRO A 17 -11.52 1.92 -4.66
N ARG A 18 -10.76 1.77 -5.74
CA ARG A 18 -9.31 1.56 -5.69
C ARG A 18 -8.60 2.76 -6.28
N ASP A 19 -7.56 3.20 -5.59
CA ASP A 19 -6.54 4.03 -6.20
C ASP A 19 -5.68 3.17 -7.15
N LEU A 20 -5.86 3.38 -8.45
CA LEU A 20 -5.09 2.70 -9.49
C LEU A 20 -3.85 3.50 -9.93
N ILE A 21 -3.73 4.76 -9.49
CA ILE A 21 -2.69 5.69 -9.95
C ILE A 21 -1.53 5.70 -8.96
N GLY A 22 -1.83 5.78 -7.66
CA GLY A 22 -0.83 5.91 -6.61
C GLY A 22 0.14 7.07 -6.89
N TYR A 23 1.44 6.83 -6.74
CA TYR A 23 2.48 7.83 -7.02
C TYR A 23 2.78 8.06 -8.51
N ALA A 24 2.17 7.26 -9.41
CA ALA A 24 2.44 7.31 -10.85
C ALA A 24 3.96 7.35 -11.14
N GLY A 25 4.41 8.30 -11.98
CA GLY A 25 5.83 8.51 -12.31
C GLY A 25 6.58 9.46 -11.38
N LYS A 26 5.98 9.90 -10.26
CA LYS A 26 6.58 10.89 -9.33
C LYS A 26 6.56 10.38 -7.87
N PRO A 27 7.22 9.25 -7.55
CA PRO A 27 7.35 8.79 -6.18
C PRO A 27 8.14 9.81 -5.32
N PRO A 28 7.73 10.05 -4.06
CA PRO A 28 8.48 10.91 -3.17
C PRO A 28 9.83 10.27 -2.80
N HIS A 29 10.82 11.11 -2.52
CA HIS A 29 12.08 10.64 -1.94
C HIS A 29 11.84 10.25 -0.48
N ALA A 30 12.08 8.99 -0.14
CA ALA A 30 11.71 8.42 1.17
C ALA A 30 12.45 9.04 2.38
N GLY A 31 13.64 9.62 2.18
CA GLY A 31 14.33 10.38 3.21
C GLY A 31 14.73 9.56 4.45
N TRP A 32 15.15 8.30 4.25
CA TRP A 32 15.50 7.41 5.35
C TRP A 32 16.62 8.00 6.25
N PRO A 33 16.60 7.69 7.56
CA PRO A 33 17.64 8.13 8.48
C PRO A 33 19.04 7.81 7.94
N GLN A 34 20.00 8.69 8.22
CA GLN A 34 21.41 8.51 7.82
C GLN A 34 21.61 8.36 6.29
N GLN A 35 20.68 8.88 5.48
CA GLN A 35 20.73 8.76 4.01
C GLN A 35 20.76 7.31 3.51
N ALA A 36 20.14 6.38 4.26
CA ALA A 36 20.05 4.99 3.84
C ALA A 36 19.35 4.85 2.48
N ARG A 37 19.86 3.95 1.63
CA ARG A 37 19.34 3.74 0.27
C ARG A 37 18.13 2.82 0.21
N ILE A 38 17.94 2.00 1.25
CA ILE A 38 16.88 1.01 1.36
C ILE A 38 16.50 0.85 2.83
N ALA A 39 15.21 0.61 3.09
CA ALA A 39 14.71 0.15 4.38
C ALA A 39 14.44 -1.36 4.29
N VAL A 40 14.93 -2.12 5.26
CA VAL A 40 14.68 -3.56 5.38
C VAL A 40 13.74 -3.77 6.57
N GLN A 41 12.64 -4.50 6.35
CA GLN A 41 11.63 -4.78 7.37
C GLN A 41 11.49 -6.29 7.54
N PHE A 42 11.84 -6.81 8.71
CA PHE A 42 11.53 -8.18 9.10
C PHE A 42 10.12 -8.23 9.67
N ILE A 43 9.32 -9.19 9.20
CA ILE A 43 7.97 -9.45 9.70
C ILE A 43 7.96 -10.89 10.19
N LEU A 44 7.60 -11.09 11.45
CA LEU A 44 7.36 -12.41 12.02
C LEU A 44 5.90 -12.50 12.41
N ASN A 45 5.12 -13.18 11.57
CA ASN A 45 3.75 -13.52 11.89
C ASN A 45 3.76 -14.77 12.77
N TYR A 46 3.00 -14.73 13.85
CA TYR A 46 2.77 -15.89 14.71
C TYR A 46 1.26 -16.15 14.75
N GLU A 47 0.82 -17.01 13.84
CA GLU A 47 -0.59 -17.40 13.65
C GLU A 47 -0.81 -18.90 13.89
N GLU A 48 0.25 -19.62 14.25
CA GLU A 48 0.21 -21.06 14.50
C GLU A 48 -0.79 -21.39 15.62
N GLY A 49 -1.78 -22.25 15.31
CA GLY A 49 -2.83 -22.66 16.24
C GLY A 49 -4.10 -21.78 16.20
N ALA A 50 -4.14 -20.75 15.35
CA ALA A 50 -5.34 -19.93 15.09
C ALA A 50 -6.09 -20.36 13.82
N GLU A 51 -5.60 -21.39 13.12
CA GLU A 51 -6.30 -21.97 11.99
C GLU A 51 -7.57 -22.72 12.44
N SER A 52 -8.57 -22.75 11.56
CA SER A 52 -9.81 -23.46 11.86
C SER A 52 -9.54 -24.96 12.01
N HIS A 53 -9.95 -25.55 13.15
CA HIS A 53 -9.77 -26.96 13.48
C HIS A 53 -11.09 -27.61 13.91
N VAL A 54 -11.40 -28.80 13.35
CA VAL A 54 -12.71 -29.51 13.42
C VAL A 54 -13.08 -29.97 14.85
N LEU A 55 -12.11 -30.19 15.73
CA LEU A 55 -12.33 -30.68 17.10
C LEU A 55 -12.97 -29.67 18.08
N HIS A 56 -13.17 -28.40 17.68
CA HIS A 56 -13.80 -27.36 18.51
C HIS A 56 -15.24 -27.00 18.09
N GLY A 57 -15.99 -27.97 17.55
CA GLY A 57 -17.45 -27.92 17.52
C GLY A 57 -18.04 -27.11 16.36
N ASP A 58 -18.01 -27.72 15.17
CA ASP A 58 -19.28 -28.03 14.49
C ASP A 58 -20.07 -29.02 15.37
#